data_AF-E0NJW6-F1
#
_entry.id   AF-E0NJW6-F1
#
_cell.length_a   1.000
_cell.length_b   1.000
_cell.length_c   1.000
_cell.angle_alpha   90.00
_cell.angle_beta   90.00
_cell.angle_gamma   90.00
#
_symmetry.space_group_name_H-M   'P 1'
#
loop_
_entity.id
_entity.type
_entity.pdbx_description
1 polymer ?
#
loop_
_entity_poly.entity_id
_entity_poly.type
_entity_poly.pdbx_seq_one_letter_code
_entity_poly.pdbx_strand_id
1 'polypeptide(L)'
;MTTVLNSIQEISIRILIQLFILDGEEKNSDYISSMDYLSLYSKTFNIGKYDLHGQKPYRLGELSSRLNLGKDSLKYLVAMGLCSVRCTNNGFVYSINESGKKVVENLNSAYVSKYINLAIDAQEYFKNNNDVEVIKYINGISRTERR
;
A
#
# COMPACT_ATOMS: atom_id res chain seq x y z
N MET A 1 9.82 11.56 21.16
CA MET A 1 9.54 10.15 20.87
C MET A 1 9.25 10.01 19.39
N THR A 2 10.20 9.52 18.60
CA THR A 2 9.96 9.18 17.19
C THR A 2 9.10 7.93 17.16
N THR A 3 7.81 8.09 16.84
CA THR A 3 6.90 6.95 16.68
C THR A 3 7.40 6.10 15.52
N VAL A 4 7.61 4.80 15.74
CA VAL A 4 8.04 3.82 14.71
C VAL A 4 7.07 3.79 13.51
N LEU A 5 5.82 4.22 13.72
CA LEU A 5 4.76 4.37 12.73
C LEU A 5 5.10 5.46 11.69
N ASN A 6 4.92 5.14 10.41
CA ASN A 6 5.27 5.92 9.22
C ASN A 6 6.77 6.06 8.92
N SER A 7 7.61 5.22 9.53
CA SER A 7 9.02 5.08 9.11
C SER A 7 9.13 4.32 7.78
N ILE A 8 10.22 4.50 7.05
CA ILE A 8 10.46 3.78 5.78
C ILE A 8 10.43 2.25 6.01
N GLN A 9 10.90 1.78 7.16
CA GLN A 9 10.90 0.36 7.53
C GLN A 9 9.47 -0.17 7.67
N GLU A 10 8.61 0.58 8.38
CA GLU A 10 7.23 0.20 8.62
C GLU A 10 6.40 0.24 7.32
N ILE A 11 6.61 1.26 6.48
CA ILE A 11 6.00 1.35 5.13
C ILE A 11 6.48 0.21 4.24
N SER A 12 7.77 -0.12 4.25
CA SER A 12 8.33 -1.23 3.47
C SER A 12 7.73 -2.58 3.87
N ILE A 13 7.49 -2.84 5.16
CA ILE A 13 6.80 -4.06 5.59
C ILE A 13 5.38 -4.11 5.04
N ARG A 14 4.63 -3.02 5.13
CA ARG A 14 3.26 -2.95 4.60
C ARG A 14 3.20 -3.13 3.08
N ILE A 15 4.11 -2.51 2.33
CA ILE A 15 4.22 -2.71 0.89
C ILE A 15 4.61 -4.15 0.54
N LEU A 16 5.48 -4.79 1.32
CA LEU A 16 5.81 -6.19 1.11
C LEU A 16 4.59 -7.10 1.32
N ILE A 17 3.75 -6.79 2.31
CA ILE A 17 2.46 -7.47 2.51
C ILE A 17 1.51 -7.24 1.31
N GLN A 18 1.43 -6.02 0.76
CA GLN A 18 0.62 -5.75 -0.43
C GLN A 18 1.06 -6.61 -1.63
N LEU A 19 2.37 -6.69 -1.86
CA LEU A 19 2.94 -7.55 -2.90
C LEU A 19 2.71 -9.05 -2.63
N PHE A 20 2.68 -9.46 -1.36
CA PHE A 20 2.37 -10.84 -0.97
C PHE A 20 0.92 -11.20 -1.29
N ILE A 21 -0.04 -10.31 -0.99
CA ILE A 21 -1.47 -10.53 -1.26
C ILE A 21 -1.76 -10.59 -2.77
N LEU A 22 -1.02 -9.82 -3.56
CA LEU A 22 -1.07 -9.86 -5.02
C LEU A 22 -0.57 -11.18 -5.63
N ASP A 23 0.03 -12.07 -4.82
CA ASP A 23 0.47 -13.42 -5.19
C ASP A 23 1.22 -13.50 -6.53
N GLY A 24 2.18 -12.60 -6.72
CA GLY A 24 3.02 -12.56 -7.92
C GLY A 24 2.45 -11.75 -9.09
N GLU A 25 1.24 -11.19 -8.98
CA GLU A 25 0.78 -10.17 -9.93
C GLU A 25 1.73 -8.97 -9.93
N GLU A 26 2.14 -8.55 -11.13
CA GLU A 26 3.02 -7.42 -11.32
C GLU A 26 2.20 -6.11 -11.38
N LYS A 27 2.48 -5.19 -10.47
CA LYS A 27 1.81 -3.87 -10.41
C LYS A 27 2.84 -2.74 -10.35
N ASN A 28 2.47 -1.56 -10.83
CA ASN A 28 3.32 -0.37 -10.73
C ASN A 28 3.32 0.20 -9.30
N SER A 29 4.27 1.10 -9.01
CA SER A 29 4.42 1.71 -7.68
C SER A 29 3.16 2.43 -7.21
N ASP A 30 2.43 3.03 -8.14
CA ASP A 30 1.30 3.91 -7.84
C ASP A 30 0.09 3.09 -7.41
N TYR A 31 -0.18 1.96 -8.07
CA TYR A 31 -1.17 0.99 -7.63
C TYR A 31 -0.85 0.46 -6.23
N ILE A 32 0.37 -0.05 -6.02
CA ILE A 32 0.78 -0.68 -4.76
C ILE A 32 0.70 0.33 -3.60
N SER A 33 1.20 1.54 -3.82
CA SER A 33 1.18 2.61 -2.80
C SER A 33 -0.24 3.12 -2.54
N SER A 34 -1.11 3.13 -3.55
CA SER A 34 -2.52 3.47 -3.38
C SER A 34 -3.25 2.41 -2.56
N MET A 35 -2.97 1.12 -2.79
CA MET A 35 -3.52 0.04 -1.96
C MET A 35 -3.08 0.17 -0.50
N ASP A 36 -1.79 0.45 -0.24
CA ASP A 36 -1.32 0.72 1.13
C ASP A 36 -2.08 1.88 1.78
N TYR A 37 -2.22 3.00 1.05
CA TYR A 37 -2.96 4.16 1.53
C TYR A 37 -4.42 3.84 1.84
N LEU A 38 -5.11 3.15 0.94
CA LEU A 38 -6.50 2.73 1.10
C LEU A 38 -6.67 1.74 2.27
N SER A 39 -5.72 0.85 2.50
CA SER A 39 -5.76 -0.07 3.65
C SER A 39 -5.64 0.68 4.98
N LEU A 40 -4.81 1.74 5.05
CA LEU A 40 -4.69 2.54 6.26
C LEU A 40 -5.96 3.34 6.58
N TYR A 41 -6.66 3.82 5.53
CA TYR A 41 -7.84 4.68 5.62
C TYR A 41 -9.11 3.97 5.11
N SER A 42 -9.16 2.66 5.34
CA SER A 42 -10.14 1.77 4.72
C SER A 42 -11.59 2.13 5.08
N LYS A 43 -11.86 2.59 6.30
CA LYS A 43 -13.20 3.06 6.68
C LYS A 43 -13.53 4.38 6.02
N THR A 44 -12.58 5.31 5.97
CA THR A 44 -12.84 6.62 5.37
C THR A 44 -13.18 6.49 3.88
N PHE A 45 -12.54 5.56 3.18
CA PHE A 45 -12.87 5.26 1.79
C PHE A 45 -14.04 4.28 1.62
N ASN A 46 -14.83 3.98 2.66
CA ASN A 46 -15.97 3.06 2.59
C ASN A 46 -15.62 1.64 2.06
N ILE A 47 -14.41 1.16 2.37
CA ILE A 47 -13.93 -0.18 1.99
C ILE A 47 -14.08 -1.14 3.17
N GLY A 48 -13.48 -0.80 4.30
CA GLY A 48 -13.40 -1.67 5.48
C GLY A 48 -14.03 -1.06 6.73
N LYS A 49 -13.89 -1.78 7.85
CA LYS A 49 -14.62 -1.45 9.10
C LYS A 49 -14.00 -0.32 9.93
N TYR A 50 -12.69 -0.10 9.81
CA TYR A 50 -11.95 0.90 10.60
C TYR A 50 -10.70 1.41 9.86
N ASP A 51 -10.22 2.59 10.26
CA ASP A 51 -8.93 3.13 9.81
C ASP A 51 -7.84 2.67 10.78
N LEU A 52 -6.74 2.12 10.27
CA LEU A 52 -5.69 1.51 11.09
C LEU A 52 -4.93 2.56 11.92
N HIS A 53 -4.77 3.76 11.39
CA HIS A 53 -4.06 4.87 12.06
C HIS A 53 -5.01 5.90 12.70
N GLY A 54 -6.31 5.58 12.78
CA GLY A 54 -7.36 6.45 13.29
C GLY A 54 -7.78 7.54 12.30
N GLN A 55 -8.89 8.22 12.62
CA GLN A 55 -9.39 9.34 11.83
C GLN A 55 -8.50 10.57 12.05
N LYS A 56 -7.48 10.75 11.21
CA LYS A 56 -6.82 12.04 11.08
C LYS A 56 -7.53 12.86 10.01
N PRO A 57 -7.83 14.15 10.26
CA PRO A 57 -8.42 15.01 9.23
C PRO A 57 -7.43 15.10 8.06
N TYR A 58 -7.92 14.73 6.88
CA TYR A 58 -7.18 14.66 5.63
C TYR A 58 -6.28 15.86 5.37
N ARG A 59 -5.13 15.61 4.76
CA ARG A 59 -4.50 16.60 3.87
C ARG A 59 -4.25 15.94 2.52
N LEU A 60 -4.89 16.44 1.48
CA LEU A 60 -4.62 16.03 0.09
C LEU A 60 -3.15 16.22 -0.35
N GLY A 61 -2.35 16.99 0.38
CA GLY A 61 -0.90 17.03 0.20
C GLY A 61 -0.18 15.73 0.63
N GLU A 62 -0.86 14.85 1.37
CA GLU A 62 -0.29 13.60 1.87
C GLU A 62 -0.27 12.51 0.81
N LEU A 63 -1.26 12.40 -0.09
CA LEU A 63 -1.27 11.34 -1.11
C LEU A 63 0.01 11.36 -1.95
N SER A 64 0.42 12.52 -2.46
CA SER A 64 1.67 12.64 -3.24
C SER A 64 2.89 12.26 -2.41
N SER A 65 2.93 12.65 -1.13
CA SER A 65 3.99 12.22 -0.22
C SER A 65 3.97 10.71 0.03
N ARG A 66 2.79 10.09 0.10
CA ARG A 66 2.60 8.65 0.34
C ARG A 66 3.00 7.82 -0.88
N LEU A 67 2.63 8.27 -2.08
CA LEU A 67 3.07 7.65 -3.33
C LEU A 67 4.60 7.71 -3.46
N ASN A 68 5.23 8.85 -3.12
CA ASN A 68 6.68 8.97 -3.12
C ASN A 68 7.36 8.06 -2.08
N LEU A 69 6.86 8.05 -0.84
CA LEU A 69 7.37 7.16 0.21
C LEU A 69 7.21 5.69 -0.17
N GLY A 70 6.08 5.32 -0.78
CA GLY A 70 5.85 3.96 -1.24
C GLY A 70 6.80 3.55 -2.37
N LYS A 71 7.08 4.45 -3.31
CA LYS A 71 8.11 4.26 -4.33
C LYS A 71 9.51 4.08 -3.73
N ASP A 72 9.88 4.87 -2.73
CA ASP A 72 11.16 4.73 -2.06
C ASP A 72 11.24 3.44 -1.23
N SER A 73 10.14 3.03 -0.60
CA SER A 73 10.02 1.73 0.07
C SER A 73 10.15 0.55 -0.90
N LEU A 74 9.60 0.65 -2.12
CA LEU A 74 9.80 -0.37 -3.16
C LEU A 74 11.26 -0.46 -3.59
N LYS A 75 11.93 0.67 -3.84
CA LYS A 75 13.38 0.68 -4.14
C LYS A 75 14.19 0.03 -3.03
N TYR A 76 13.85 0.32 -1.78
CA TYR A 76 14.48 -0.30 -0.61
C TYR A 76 14.28 -1.82 -0.60
N LEU A 77 13.05 -2.31 -0.84
CA LEU A 77 12.76 -3.75 -0.90
C LEU A 77 13.49 -4.45 -2.06
N VAL A 78 13.61 -3.80 -3.21
CA VAL A 78 14.41 -4.32 -4.35
C VAL A 78 15.89 -4.40 -3.95
N ALA A 79 16.44 -3.36 -3.35
CA ALA A 79 17.83 -3.35 -2.89
C ALA A 79 18.09 -4.43 -1.81
N MET A 80 17.08 -4.73 -1.00
CA MET A 80 17.12 -5.82 -0.01
C MET A 80 16.88 -7.21 -0.61
N GLY A 81 16.57 -7.32 -1.90
CA GLY A 81 16.29 -8.60 -2.57
C GLY A 81 14.99 -9.26 -2.11
N LEU A 82 14.03 -8.50 -1.59
CA LEU A 82 12.73 -9.00 -1.10
C LEU A 82 11.60 -8.87 -2.12
N CYS A 83 11.81 -8.11 -3.18
CA CYS A 83 10.90 -8.05 -4.32
C CYS A 83 11.66 -7.99 -5.64
N SER A 84 10.98 -8.36 -6.71
CA SER A 84 11.48 -8.30 -8.08
C SER A 84 10.99 -7.01 -8.74
N VAL A 85 11.79 -6.47 -9.67
CA VAL A 85 11.41 -5.34 -10.50
C VAL A 85 11.65 -5.68 -11.97
N ARG A 86 10.70 -5.29 -12.83
CA ARG A 86 10.80 -5.47 -14.28
C ARG A 86 10.53 -4.14 -14.99
N CYS A 87 11.36 -3.84 -15.98
CA CYS A 87 11.17 -2.67 -16.84
C CYS A 87 10.15 -2.99 -17.94
N THR A 88 9.25 -2.05 -18.20
CA THR A 88 8.23 -2.12 -19.27
C THR A 88 8.24 -0.81 -20.05
N ASN A 89 7.53 -0.77 -21.19
CA ASN A 89 7.36 0.46 -21.97
C ASN A 89 6.64 1.57 -21.19
N ASN A 90 5.91 1.22 -20.13
CA ASN A 90 5.12 2.13 -19.30
C ASN A 90 5.74 2.37 -17.92
N GLY A 91 7.04 2.06 -17.75
CA GLY A 91 7.76 2.18 -16.48
C GLY A 91 8.00 0.84 -15.79
N PHE A 92 8.20 0.87 -14.47
CA PHE A 92 8.55 -0.31 -13.68
C PHE A 92 7.33 -0.97 -13.05
N VAL A 93 7.33 -2.30 -13.07
CA VAL A 93 6.39 -3.12 -12.31
C VAL A 93 7.14 -3.97 -11.28
N TYR A 94 6.46 -4.29 -10.20
CA TYR A 94 7.01 -4.95 -9.02
C TYR A 94 6.16 -6.16 -8.65
N SER A 95 6.81 -7.20 -8.16
CA SER A 95 6.16 -8.41 -7.62
C SER A 95 6.98 -8.94 -6.45
N ILE A 96 6.34 -9.69 -5.55
CA ILE A 96 7.06 -10.35 -4.45
C ILE A 96 7.92 -11.50 -4.99
N ASN A 97 9.06 -11.76 -4.36
CA ASN A 97 9.87 -12.96 -4.63
C ASN A 97 9.87 -13.92 -3.44
N GLU A 98 10.48 -15.10 -3.58
CA GLU A 98 10.49 -16.13 -2.53
C GLU A 98 11.11 -15.67 -1.20
N SER A 99 12.13 -14.81 -1.25
CA SER A 99 12.72 -14.22 -0.04
C SER A 99 11.73 -13.28 0.66
N GLY A 100 11.01 -12.46 -0.11
CA GLY A 100 9.95 -11.60 0.39
C GLY A 100 8.80 -12.37 1.03
N LYS A 101 8.34 -13.45 0.38
CA LYS A 101 7.27 -14.32 0.90
C LYS A 101 7.64 -14.87 2.28
N LYS A 102 8.85 -15.42 2.42
CA LYS A 102 9.37 -15.92 3.71
C LYS A 102 9.38 -14.84 4.79
N VAL A 103 9.72 -13.60 4.44
CA VAL A 103 9.67 -12.50 5.43
C VAL A 103 8.23 -12.29 5.91
N VAL A 104 7.26 -12.18 4.98
CA VAL A 104 5.85 -11.95 5.33
C VAL A 104 5.26 -13.09 6.16
N GLU A 105 5.56 -14.34 5.82
CA GLU A 105 5.11 -15.53 6.56
C GLU A 105 5.61 -15.56 8.01
N ASN A 106 6.76 -14.94 8.29
CA ASN A 106 7.31 -14.86 9.64
C ASN A 106 6.84 -13.61 10.42
N LEU A 107 6.05 -12.72 9.81
CA LEU A 107 5.50 -11.57 10.51
C LEU A 107 4.36 -11.99 11.43
N ASN A 108 4.59 -11.91 12.74
CA ASN A 108 3.57 -12.22 13.73
C ASN A 108 3.36 -11.05 14.70
N SER A 109 2.34 -10.24 14.44
CA SER A 109 1.86 -9.25 15.40
C SER A 109 0.40 -8.91 15.16
N ALA A 110 -0.29 -8.47 16.21
CA ALA A 110 -1.67 -8.00 16.11
C ALA A 110 -1.81 -6.82 15.12
N TYR A 111 -0.76 -6.01 14.95
CA TYR A 111 -0.74 -4.93 13.97
C TYR A 111 -0.73 -5.48 12.54
N VAL A 112 0.14 -6.45 12.25
CA VAL A 112 0.26 -7.09 10.94
C VAL A 112 -1.04 -7.80 10.56
N SER A 113 -1.64 -8.57 11.47
CA SER A 113 -2.91 -9.26 11.19
C SER A 113 -4.04 -8.29 10.86
N LYS A 114 -4.12 -7.15 11.58
CA LYS A 114 -5.11 -6.10 11.28
C LYS A 114 -4.88 -5.48 9.90
N TYR A 115 -3.62 -5.16 9.57
CA TYR A 115 -3.28 -4.59 8.27
C TYR A 115 -3.58 -5.56 7.13
N ILE A 116 -3.22 -6.84 7.25
CA ILE A 116 -3.49 -7.87 6.22
C ILE A 116 -4.98 -7.91 5.88
N ASN A 117 -5.87 -7.91 6.88
CA ASN A 117 -7.31 -7.92 6.64
C ASN A 117 -7.76 -6.68 5.83
N LEU A 118 -7.32 -5.48 6.21
CA LEU A 118 -7.65 -4.24 5.49
C LEU A 118 -7.02 -4.18 4.09
N ALA A 119 -5.87 -4.84 3.90
CA ALA A 119 -5.19 -4.96 2.62
C ALA A 119 -5.91 -5.92 1.68
N ILE A 120 -6.40 -7.06 2.19
CA ILE A 120 -7.25 -7.98 1.43
C ILE A 120 -8.54 -7.25 1.00
N ASP A 121 -9.23 -6.57 1.93
CA ASP A 121 -10.45 -5.80 1.62
C ASP A 121 -10.21 -4.78 0.50
N ALA A 122 -9.10 -4.04 0.54
CA ALA A 122 -8.76 -3.05 -0.48
C ALA A 122 -8.42 -3.68 -1.84
N GLN A 123 -7.63 -4.76 -1.85
CA GLN A 123 -7.27 -5.48 -3.07
C GLN A 123 -8.50 -6.13 -3.73
N GLU A 124 -9.42 -6.67 -2.94
CA GLU A 124 -10.68 -7.24 -3.45
C GLU A 124 -11.57 -6.15 -4.06
N TYR A 125 -11.70 -5.00 -3.40
CA TYR A 125 -12.48 -3.87 -3.89
C TYR A 125 -11.98 -3.35 -5.24
N PHE A 126 -10.66 -3.32 -5.45
CA PHE A 126 -10.03 -2.77 -6.66
C PHE A 126 -9.45 -3.82 -7.61
N LYS A 127 -9.83 -5.09 -7.46
CA LYS A 127 -9.26 -6.22 -8.23
C LYS A 127 -9.24 -6.01 -9.74
N ASN A 128 -10.26 -5.35 -10.29
CA ASN A 128 -10.41 -5.10 -11.72
C ASN A 128 -10.01 -3.68 -12.15
N ASN A 129 -9.39 -2.91 -11.25
CA ASN A 129 -9.01 -1.53 -11.51
C ASN A 129 -7.51 -1.38 -11.78
N ASN A 130 -7.18 -0.38 -12.60
CA ASN A 130 -5.80 0.09 -12.76
C ASN A 130 -5.48 1.24 -11.79
N ASP A 131 -4.20 1.61 -11.70
CA ASP A 131 -3.71 2.70 -10.83
C ASP A 131 -4.42 4.04 -11.08
N VAL A 132 -4.71 4.37 -12.34
CA VAL A 132 -5.38 5.63 -12.70
C VAL A 132 -6.80 5.67 -12.13
N GLU A 133 -7.54 4.56 -12.21
CA GLU A 133 -8.89 4.44 -11.67
C GLU A 133 -8.90 4.52 -10.14
N VAL A 134 -7.96 3.83 -9.49
CA VAL A 134 -7.79 3.87 -8.02
C VAL A 134 -7.47 5.30 -7.56
N ILE A 135 -6.53 5.98 -8.21
CA ILE A 135 -6.16 7.37 -7.87
C ILE A 135 -7.34 8.32 -8.11
N LYS A 136 -8.12 8.11 -9.18
CA LYS A 136 -9.32 8.91 -9.45
C LYS A 136 -10.36 8.72 -8.35
N TYR A 137 -10.55 7.51 -7.86
CA TYR A 137 -11.43 7.21 -6.75
C TYR A 137 -11.02 7.94 -5.46
N ILE A 138 -9.74 7.82 -5.08
CA ILE A 138 -9.17 8.49 -3.89
C ILE A 138 -9.42 10.00 -3.97
N ASN A 139 -9.13 10.61 -5.12
CA ASN A 139 -9.34 12.04 -5.35
C ASN A 139 -10.81 12.44 -5.38
N GLY A 140 -11.71 11.54 -5.79
CA GLY A 140 -13.16 11.78 -5.83
C GLY A 140 -13.73 11.96 -4.42
N ILE A 141 -13.49 11.00 -3.53
CA ILE A 141 -13.98 11.04 -2.14
C ILE A 141 -13.35 12.20 -1.36
N SER A 142 -12.04 12.42 -1.54
CA SER A 142 -11.32 13.51 -0.88
C SER A 142 -11.85 14.92 -1.23
N ARG A 143 -12.53 15.09 -2.37
CA ARG A 143 -13.17 16.35 -2.76
C ARG A 143 -14.55 16.54 -2.11
N THR A 144 -15.26 15.45 -1.86
CA THR A 144 -16.59 15.46 -1.24
C THR A 144 -16.50 15.78 0.25
N GLU A 145 -15.48 15.27 0.96
CA GLU A 145 -15.24 15.59 2.38
C GLU A 145 -14.74 17.03 2.65
N ARG A 146 -14.47 17.82 1.59
CA ARG A 146 -14.13 19.25 1.70
C ARG A 146 -15.35 20.18 1.76
N ARG A 147 -16.55 19.67 1.50
CA ARG A 147 -17.81 20.43 1.51
C ARG A 147 -18.61 20.08 2.75
#